data_AF-A0AAW7ZEU8-F1
#
_entry.id   AF-A0AAW7ZEU8-F1
#
_cell.length_a   1.000
_cell.length_b   1.000
_cell.length_c   1.000
_cell.angle_alpha   90.00
_cell.angle_beta   90.00
_cell.angle_gamma   90.00
#
_symmetry.space_group_name_H-M   'P 1'
#
loop_
_entity.id
_entity.type
_entity.pdbx_description
1 polymer ?
#
loop_
_entity_poly.entity_id
_entity_poly.type
_entity_poly.pdbx_seq_one_letter_code
_entity_poly.pdbx_strand_id
1 'polypeptide(L)'
;MFRNLGIILLILFALLSVNIIPRMNKEQYIVIFLALVPGLIFYHYYFFVIPKTAKKSDALIGAIKLIYSSVEETVLDKDLRGRIIKGLDEQVVTLGKVMDQKLRLLKNPAAMRFNERNNQPLEQEWKRFFIHAFSVIEQELEDETIRRWTFNKFKNKINDNSRQYVKIALKDIIQDSKYTHLVK
;
A
#
# COMPACT_ATOMS: atom_id res chain seq x y z
N MET A 1 -19.07 1.07 -15.38
CA MET A 1 -20.39 0.73 -14.79
C MET A 1 -20.73 1.54 -13.53
N PHE A 2 -19.79 1.80 -12.61
CA PHE A 2 -20.06 2.52 -11.33
C PHE A 2 -20.28 4.03 -11.41
N ARG A 3 -19.84 4.70 -12.48
CA ARG A 3 -20.00 6.16 -12.66
C ARG A 3 -21.47 6.57 -12.79
N ASN A 4 -22.30 5.71 -13.37
CA ASN A 4 -23.73 5.97 -13.56
C ASN A 4 -24.50 5.81 -12.25
N LEU A 5 -24.05 4.92 -11.35
CA LEU A 5 -24.68 4.68 -10.05
C LEU A 5 -24.53 5.88 -9.10
N GLY A 6 -23.37 6.54 -9.10
CA GLY A 6 -23.15 7.77 -8.32
C GLY A 6 -24.00 8.96 -8.82
N ILE A 7 -24.19 9.08 -10.14
CA ILE A 7 -25.04 10.11 -10.74
C ILE A 7 -26.51 9.85 -10.40
N ILE A 8 -26.97 8.61 -10.49
CA ILE A 8 -28.34 8.23 -10.11
C ILE A 8 -28.60 8.51 -8.63
N LEU A 9 -27.65 8.22 -7.73
CA LEU A 9 -27.75 8.53 -6.30
C LEU A 9 -27.80 10.05 -6.04
N LEU A 10 -27.01 10.84 -6.76
CA LEU A 10 -27.05 12.31 -6.68
C LEU A 10 -28.39 12.88 -7.16
N ILE A 11 -28.95 12.34 -8.24
CA ILE A 11 -30.27 12.75 -8.77
C ILE A 11 -31.38 12.36 -7.79
N LEU A 12 -31.34 11.15 -7.23
CA LEU A 12 -32.29 10.71 -6.19
C LEU A 12 -32.20 11.58 -4.94
N PHE A 13 -30.99 11.93 -4.50
CA PHE A 13 -30.78 12.80 -3.34
C PHE A 13 -31.29 14.22 -3.61
N ALA A 14 -31.08 14.76 -4.81
CA ALA A 14 -31.61 16.06 -5.23
C ALA A 14 -33.15 16.06 -5.33
N LEU A 15 -33.76 14.98 -5.80
CA LEU A 15 -35.21 14.85 -5.87
C LEU A 15 -35.85 14.72 -4.48
N LEU A 16 -35.21 13.97 -3.58
CA LEU A 16 -35.62 13.85 -2.18
C LEU A 16 -35.46 15.18 -1.43
N SER A 17 -34.39 15.93 -1.71
CA SER A 17 -34.14 17.20 -1.04
C SER A 17 -35.10 18.31 -1.43
N VAL A 18 -35.57 18.33 -2.69
CA VAL A 18 -36.54 19.32 -3.16
C VAL A 18 -37.96 18.99 -2.72
N ASN A 19 -38.36 17.71 -2.73
CA ASN A 19 -39.76 17.34 -2.50
C ASN A 19 -40.11 16.97 -1.06
N ILE A 20 -39.15 16.47 -0.28
CA ILE A 20 -39.44 15.85 1.04
C ILE A 20 -38.90 16.70 2.19
N ILE A 21 -37.67 17.22 2.08
CA ILE A 21 -37.00 17.99 3.15
C ILE A 21 -37.81 19.22 3.61
N PRO A 22 -38.50 20.00 2.75
CA PRO A 22 -39.26 21.17 3.20
C PRO A 22 -40.46 20.84 4.10
N ARG A 23 -40.92 19.59 4.08
CA ARG A 23 -42.10 19.12 4.84
C ARG A 23 -41.73 18.27 6.06
N MET A 24 -40.43 18.09 6.32
CA MET A 24 -39.95 17.24 7.38
C MET A 24 -39.86 17.97 8.71
N ASN A 25 -40.38 17.33 9.75
CA ASN A 25 -40.14 17.79 11.10
C ASN A 25 -38.72 17.40 11.57
N LYS A 26 -38.28 17.99 12.68
CA LYS A 26 -36.92 17.81 13.21
C LYS A 26 -36.59 16.33 13.51
N GLU A 27 -37.59 15.54 13.92
CA GLU A 27 -37.43 14.12 14.24
C GLU A 27 -37.21 13.27 12.99
N GLN A 28 -37.97 13.51 11.92
CA GLN A 28 -37.81 12.84 10.63
C GLN A 28 -36.43 13.13 10.00
N TYR A 29 -35.92 14.35 10.18
CA TYR A 29 -34.60 14.75 9.72
C TYR A 29 -33.49 13.95 10.44
N ILE A 30 -33.61 13.77 11.75
CA ILE A 30 -32.66 12.98 12.55
C ILE A 30 -32.68 11.51 12.13
N VAL A 31 -33.86 10.93 11.92
CA VAL A 31 -34.01 9.52 11.49
C VAL A 31 -33.36 9.29 10.13
N ILE A 32 -33.56 10.20 9.18
CA ILE A 32 -32.96 10.09 7.84
C ILE A 32 -31.45 10.28 7.87
N PHE A 33 -30.97 11.22 8.68
CA PHE A 33 -29.53 11.42 8.86
C PHE A 33 -28.88 10.18 9.47
N LEU A 34 -29.48 9.59 10.50
CA LEU A 34 -29.01 8.35 11.12
C LEU A 34 -29.07 7.14 10.17
N ALA A 35 -29.99 7.12 9.22
CA ALA A 35 -30.07 6.07 8.20
C ALA A 35 -29.05 6.25 7.06
N LEU A 36 -28.80 7.49 6.61
CA LEU A 36 -27.96 7.78 5.45
C LEU A 36 -26.47 7.84 5.77
N VAL A 37 -26.09 8.40 6.92
CA VAL A 37 -24.68 8.59 7.29
C VAL A 37 -23.92 7.26 7.36
N PRO A 38 -24.42 6.19 8.00
CA PRO A 38 -23.75 4.89 7.98
C PRO A 38 -23.62 4.31 6.57
N GLY A 39 -24.62 4.52 5.71
CA GLY A 39 -24.59 4.09 4.31
C GLY A 39 -23.54 4.83 3.47
N LEU A 40 -23.42 6.15 3.66
CA LEU A 40 -22.39 6.98 3.04
C LEU A 40 -20.99 6.60 3.51
N ILE A 41 -20.81 6.37 4.82
CA ILE A 41 -19.55 5.89 5.38
C ILE A 41 -19.19 4.54 4.79
N PHE A 42 -20.12 3.57 4.79
CA PHE A 42 -19.89 2.25 4.22
C PHE A 42 -19.54 2.31 2.73
N TYR A 43 -20.27 3.13 1.96
CA TYR A 43 -19.99 3.37 0.55
C TYR A 43 -18.58 3.95 0.35
N HIS A 44 -18.19 4.95 1.13
CA HIS A 44 -16.87 5.56 1.03
C HIS A 44 -15.75 4.54 1.33
N TYR A 45 -15.90 3.76 2.41
CA TYR A 45 -14.93 2.74 2.77
C TYR A 45 -14.83 1.64 1.71
N TYR A 46 -15.96 1.09 1.26
CA TYR A 46 -15.99 -0.04 0.34
C TYR A 46 -15.52 0.33 -1.07
N PHE A 47 -15.91 1.49 -1.59
CA PHE A 47 -15.63 1.87 -2.98
C PHE A 47 -14.37 2.70 -3.16
N PHE A 48 -13.91 3.42 -2.14
CA PHE A 48 -12.72 4.28 -2.27
C PHE A 48 -11.54 3.79 -1.44
N VAL A 49 -11.75 3.48 -0.15
CA VAL A 49 -10.63 3.15 0.76
C VAL A 49 -10.07 1.76 0.48
N ILE A 50 -10.92 0.73 0.40
CA ILE A 50 -10.48 -0.66 0.17
C ILE A 50 -9.76 -0.80 -1.19
N PRO A 51 -10.31 -0.32 -2.33
CA PRO A 51 -9.66 -0.48 -3.62
C PRO A 51 -8.36 0.31 -3.73
N LYS A 52 -8.27 1.48 -3.10
CA LYS A 52 -7.04 2.28 -3.07
C LYS A 52 -5.92 1.58 -2.29
N THR A 53 -6.27 0.96 -1.16
CA THR A 53 -5.32 0.24 -0.30
C THR A 53 -4.85 -1.06 -0.96
N ALA A 54 -5.77 -1.81 -1.58
CA ALA A 54 -5.44 -3.02 -2.34
C ALA A 54 -4.46 -2.71 -3.48
N LYS A 55 -4.76 -1.68 -4.29
CA LYS A 55 -3.85 -1.25 -5.35
C LYS A 55 -2.48 -0.86 -4.77
N LYS A 56 -2.41 -0.15 -3.64
CA LYS A 56 -1.13 0.25 -3.02
C LYS A 56 -0.30 -1.00 -2.66
N SER A 57 -0.93 -2.02 -2.09
CA SER A 57 -0.26 -3.30 -1.80
C SER A 57 0.28 -3.98 -3.06
N ASP A 58 -0.51 -4.05 -4.13
CA ASP A 58 -0.09 -4.63 -5.42
C ASP A 58 1.11 -3.88 -6.01
N ALA A 59 1.11 -2.55 -5.89
CA ALA A 59 2.23 -1.72 -6.31
C ALA A 59 3.50 -1.99 -5.53
N LEU A 60 3.40 -2.18 -4.20
CA LEU A 60 4.56 -2.50 -3.37
C LEU A 60 5.09 -3.91 -3.67
N ILE A 61 4.22 -4.89 -3.94
CA ILE A 61 4.64 -6.19 -4.47
C ILE A 61 5.35 -6.03 -5.83
N GLY A 62 4.85 -5.14 -6.68
CA GLY A 62 5.51 -4.75 -7.92
C GLY A 62 6.93 -4.22 -7.67
N ALA A 63 7.11 -3.34 -6.68
CA ALA A 63 8.43 -2.83 -6.30
C ALA A 63 9.38 -3.95 -5.84
N ILE A 64 8.89 -4.93 -5.07
CA ILE A 64 9.68 -6.11 -4.70
C ILE A 64 10.19 -6.82 -5.95
N LYS A 65 9.32 -7.12 -6.91
CA LYS A 65 9.71 -7.78 -8.17
C LYS A 65 10.78 -6.99 -8.93
N LEU A 66 10.70 -5.66 -8.92
CA LEU A 66 11.72 -4.81 -9.53
C LEU A 66 13.07 -4.92 -8.82
N ILE A 67 13.09 -5.04 -7.49
CA ILE A 67 14.32 -5.26 -6.72
C ILE A 67 14.97 -6.58 -7.14
N TYR A 68 14.23 -7.70 -7.07
CA TYR A 68 14.75 -9.01 -7.48
C TYR A 68 15.28 -8.99 -8.91
N SER A 69 14.47 -8.48 -9.84
CA SER A 69 14.87 -8.37 -11.24
C SER A 69 16.08 -7.45 -11.46
N SER A 70 16.33 -6.47 -10.59
CA SER A 70 17.53 -5.61 -10.70
C SER A 70 18.78 -6.32 -10.21
N VAL A 71 18.66 -7.11 -9.13
CA VAL A 71 19.74 -7.94 -8.60
C VAL A 71 20.07 -9.07 -9.57
N GLU A 72 19.06 -9.78 -10.08
CA GLU A 72 19.24 -10.92 -11.00
C GLU A 72 19.96 -10.55 -12.29
N GLU A 73 19.64 -9.37 -12.84
CA GLU A 73 20.28 -8.90 -14.07
C GLU A 73 21.59 -8.17 -13.81
N THR A 74 22.03 -8.00 -12.56
CA THR A 74 23.38 -7.53 -12.26
C THR A 74 24.37 -8.65 -12.50
N VAL A 75 25.54 -8.31 -13.06
CA VAL A 75 26.65 -9.24 -13.28
C VAL A 75 27.29 -9.55 -11.92
N LEU A 76 26.57 -10.32 -11.11
CA LEU A 76 27.00 -10.79 -9.81
C LEU A 76 27.49 -12.23 -9.93
N ASP A 77 28.49 -12.55 -9.12
CA ASP A 77 28.85 -13.94 -8.87
C ASP A 77 27.63 -14.72 -8.35
N LYS A 78 27.54 -16.02 -8.65
CA LYS A 78 26.44 -16.89 -8.20
C LYS A 78 26.29 -16.85 -6.68
N ASP A 79 27.39 -16.84 -5.94
CA ASP A 79 27.37 -16.88 -4.48
C ASP A 79 26.90 -15.55 -3.90
N LEU A 80 27.39 -14.44 -4.45
CA LEU A 80 27.01 -13.08 -4.04
C LEU A 80 25.52 -12.81 -4.29
N ARG A 81 25.04 -13.19 -5.49
CA ARG A 81 23.61 -13.13 -5.83
C ARG A 81 22.78 -14.01 -4.89
N GLY A 82 23.26 -15.22 -4.60
CA GLY A 82 22.60 -16.16 -3.68
C GLY A 82 22.40 -15.56 -2.28
N ARG A 83 23.43 -14.88 -1.74
CA ARG A 83 23.32 -14.19 -0.44
C ARG A 83 22.31 -13.05 -0.45
N ILE A 84 22.34 -12.19 -1.47
CA ILE A 84 21.38 -11.09 -1.59
C ILE A 84 19.95 -11.62 -1.71
N ILE A 85 19.72 -12.58 -2.60
CA ILE A 85 18.39 -13.17 -2.80
C ILE A 85 17.89 -13.83 -1.51
N LYS A 86 18.75 -14.59 -0.82
CA LYS A 86 18.41 -15.20 0.46
C LYS A 86 18.04 -14.15 1.51
N GLY A 87 18.83 -13.07 1.61
CA GLY A 87 18.53 -11.96 2.52
C GLY A 87 17.20 -11.27 2.18
N LEU A 88 16.88 -11.10 0.89
CA LEU A 88 15.59 -10.57 0.46
C LEU A 88 14.43 -11.53 0.78
N ASP A 89 14.61 -12.83 0.56
CA ASP A 89 13.59 -13.87 0.82
C ASP A 89 13.24 -13.91 2.31
N GLU A 90 14.25 -13.81 3.20
CA GLU A 90 14.03 -13.73 4.64
C GLU A 90 13.17 -12.52 5.03
N GLN A 91 13.36 -11.38 4.36
CA GLN A 91 12.53 -10.18 4.57
C GLN A 91 11.10 -10.36 4.04
N VAL A 92 10.94 -10.99 2.87
CA VAL A 92 9.61 -11.27 2.28
C VAL A 92 8.83 -12.22 3.18
N VAL A 93 9.47 -13.29 3.69
CA VAL A 93 8.85 -14.23 4.63
C VAL A 93 8.45 -13.52 5.92
N THR A 94 9.31 -12.65 6.44
CA THR A 94 9.01 -11.87 7.67
C THR A 94 7.81 -10.97 7.46
N LEU A 95 7.77 -10.23 6.34
CA LEU A 95 6.65 -9.36 5.98
C LEU A 95 5.35 -10.16 5.83
N GLY A 96 5.40 -11.32 5.17
CA GLY A 96 4.24 -12.22 5.02
C GLY A 96 3.69 -12.70 6.37
N LYS A 97 4.56 -13.11 7.30
CA LYS A 97 4.14 -13.50 8.67
C LYS A 97 3.45 -12.36 9.40
N VAL A 98 3.98 -11.13 9.29
CA VAL A 98 3.38 -9.95 9.93
C VAL A 98 2.02 -9.61 9.31
N MET A 99 1.89 -9.71 7.98
CA MET A 99 0.61 -9.51 7.30
C MET A 99 -0.44 -10.55 7.71
N ASP A 100 -0.06 -11.82 7.78
CA ASP A 100 -0.92 -12.90 8.22
C ASP A 100 -1.38 -12.72 9.67
N GLN A 101 -0.47 -12.31 10.56
CA GLN A 101 -0.81 -12.01 11.94
C GLN A 101 -1.83 -10.87 12.04
N LYS A 102 -1.63 -9.79 11.27
CA LYS A 102 -2.58 -8.67 11.21
C LYS A 102 -3.93 -9.10 10.64
N LEU A 103 -3.96 -9.94 9.61
CA LEU A 103 -5.19 -10.48 9.06
C LEU A 103 -5.96 -11.33 10.08
N ARG A 104 -5.25 -12.14 10.87
CA ARG A 104 -5.86 -12.93 11.96
C ARG A 104 -6.45 -12.04 13.05
N LEU A 105 -5.79 -10.93 13.41
CA LEU A 105 -6.32 -9.94 14.37
C LEU A 105 -7.58 -9.23 13.83
N LEU A 106 -7.62 -8.91 12.54
CA LEU A 106 -8.82 -8.33 11.91
C LEU A 106 -9.99 -9.30 11.89
N LYS A 107 -9.73 -10.61 11.76
CA LYS A 107 -10.76 -11.65 11.80
C LYS A 107 -11.27 -11.93 13.23
N ASN A 108 -10.55 -11.52 14.27
CA ASN A 108 -10.94 -11.73 15.67
C ASN A 108 -10.93 -10.39 16.45
N PRO A 109 -12.06 -9.67 16.50
CA PRO A 109 -12.17 -8.37 17.18
C PRO A 109 -11.82 -8.41 18.67
N ALA A 110 -12.00 -9.56 19.33
CA ALA A 110 -11.65 -9.74 20.74
C ALA A 110 -10.12 -9.74 20.94
N ALA A 111 -9.36 -10.30 20.00
CA ALA A 111 -7.89 -10.29 20.03
C ALA A 111 -7.30 -8.90 19.73
N MET A 112 -8.06 -8.02 19.07
CA MET A 112 -7.64 -6.66 18.72
C MET A 112 -7.50 -5.76 19.95
N ARG A 113 -8.41 -5.91 20.94
CA ARG A 113 -8.41 -5.13 22.20
C ARG A 113 -7.19 -5.38 23.09
N PHE A 114 -6.55 -6.54 22.99
CA PHE A 114 -5.39 -6.90 23.82
C PHE A 114 -4.05 -6.53 23.18
N ASN A 115 -4.02 -6.12 21.91
CA ASN A 115 -2.78 -5.96 21.13
C ASN A 115 -2.51 -4.53 20.65
N GLU A 116 -3.21 -3.52 21.19
CA GLU A 116 -3.04 -2.12 20.82
C GLU A 116 -1.59 -1.61 20.97
N ARG A 117 -0.81 -2.16 21.91
CA ARG A 117 0.61 -1.81 22.10
C ARG A 117 1.54 -2.28 20.97
N ASN A 118 1.18 -3.30 20.21
CA ASN A 118 1.99 -3.88 19.12
C ASN A 118 1.43 -3.57 17.72
N ASN A 119 0.40 -2.74 17.63
CA ASN A 119 -0.27 -2.43 16.37
C ASN A 119 0.46 -1.33 15.59
N GLN A 120 1.72 -1.58 15.21
CA GLN A 120 2.40 -0.73 14.24
C GLN A 120 1.61 -0.74 12.92
N PRO A 121 1.34 0.42 12.29
CA PRO A 121 0.67 0.49 11.00
C PRO A 121 1.33 -0.42 9.97
N LEU A 122 0.54 -1.10 9.12
CA LEU A 122 1.05 -1.95 8.04
C LEU A 122 2.04 -1.19 7.13
N GLU A 123 1.84 0.12 6.97
CA GLU A 123 2.73 1.02 6.27
C GLU A 123 4.15 1.10 6.87
N GLN A 124 4.28 1.03 8.20
CA GLN A 124 5.58 0.98 8.86
C GLN A 124 6.31 -0.33 8.59
N GLU A 125 5.58 -1.44 8.48
CA GLU A 125 6.16 -2.76 8.15
C GLU A 125 6.66 -2.79 6.70
N TRP A 126 5.88 -2.23 5.77
CA TRP A 126 6.36 -1.99 4.40
C TRP A 126 7.61 -1.10 4.38
N LYS A 127 7.61 0.00 5.13
CA LYS A 127 8.78 0.89 5.23
C LYS A 127 10.02 0.16 5.74
N ARG A 128 9.88 -0.61 6.82
CA ARG A 128 10.95 -1.42 7.39
C ARG A 128 11.48 -2.42 6.38
N PHE A 129 10.58 -3.13 5.69
CA PHE A 129 10.95 -4.08 4.64
C PHE A 129 11.80 -3.42 3.55
N PHE A 130 11.35 -2.31 2.95
CA PHE A 130 12.08 -1.69 1.83
C PHE A 130 13.42 -1.10 2.27
N ILE A 131 13.47 -0.46 3.43
CA ILE A 131 14.73 0.05 3.98
C ILE A 131 15.72 -1.09 4.19
N HIS A 132 15.26 -2.21 4.75
CA HIS A 132 16.13 -3.37 4.99
C HIS A 132 16.55 -4.04 3.68
N ALA A 133 15.64 -4.21 2.72
CA ALA A 133 15.96 -4.79 1.42
C ALA A 133 17.04 -4.00 0.69
N PHE A 134 16.94 -2.67 0.67
CA PHE A 134 18.00 -1.84 0.08
C PHE A 134 19.30 -1.86 0.88
N SER A 135 19.22 -1.99 2.21
CA SER A 135 20.41 -2.14 3.06
C SER A 135 21.14 -3.45 2.81
N VAL A 136 20.43 -4.57 2.63
CA VAL A 136 21.04 -5.87 2.30
C VAL A 136 21.81 -5.77 0.98
N ILE A 137 21.21 -5.15 -0.04
CA ILE A 137 21.88 -4.95 -1.33
C ILE A 137 23.12 -4.07 -1.16
N GLU A 138 23.04 -2.99 -0.39
CA GLU A 138 24.16 -2.08 -0.15
C GLU A 138 25.29 -2.72 0.66
N GLN A 139 24.97 -3.60 1.62
CA GLN A 139 25.94 -4.28 2.49
C GLN A 139 26.63 -5.44 1.78
N GLU A 140 25.88 -6.27 1.06
CA GLU A 140 26.45 -7.40 0.33
C GLU A 140 27.27 -6.94 -0.88
N LEU A 141 26.89 -5.83 -1.52
CA LEU A 141 27.66 -5.25 -2.63
C LEU A 141 28.74 -4.30 -2.11
N GLU A 142 29.88 -4.87 -1.70
CA GLU A 142 31.07 -4.14 -1.28
C GLU A 142 31.62 -3.23 -2.40
N ASP A 143 31.60 -3.72 -3.65
CA ASP A 143 32.01 -2.97 -4.83
C ASP A 143 31.02 -1.83 -5.13
N GLU A 144 31.52 -0.59 -5.06
CA GLU A 144 30.72 0.61 -5.30
C GLU A 144 30.17 0.71 -6.72
N THR A 145 30.92 0.25 -7.71
CA THR A 145 30.51 0.25 -9.12
C THR A 145 29.33 -0.67 -9.33
N ILE A 146 29.43 -1.91 -8.82
CA ILE A 146 28.36 -2.90 -8.90
C ILE A 146 27.13 -2.41 -8.15
N ARG A 147 27.31 -1.89 -6.93
CA ARG A 147 26.22 -1.32 -6.13
C ARG A 147 25.50 -0.18 -6.84
N ARG A 148 26.23 0.81 -7.37
CA ARG A 148 25.64 1.92 -8.15
C ARG A 148 24.92 1.40 -9.38
N TRP A 149 25.48 0.39 -10.05
CA TRP A 149 24.87 -0.21 -11.23
C TRP A 149 23.53 -0.89 -10.89
N THR A 150 23.48 -1.69 -9.83
CA THR A 150 22.23 -2.34 -9.36
C THR A 150 21.17 -1.30 -8.99
N PHE A 151 21.53 -0.25 -8.25
CA PHE A 151 20.58 0.81 -7.90
C PHE A 151 20.14 1.65 -9.11
N ASN A 152 21.03 1.93 -10.06
CA ASN A 152 20.67 2.62 -11.29
C ASN A 152 19.73 1.76 -12.16
N LYS A 153 19.95 0.45 -12.20
CA LYS A 153 19.06 -0.47 -12.89
C LYS A 153 17.67 -0.47 -12.26
N PHE A 154 17.60 -0.54 -10.93
CA PHE A 154 16.33 -0.41 -10.20
C PHE A 154 15.65 0.93 -10.51
N LYS A 155 16.40 2.03 -10.44
CA LYS A 155 15.92 3.39 -10.72
C LYS A 155 15.37 3.53 -12.14
N ASN A 156 16.06 2.98 -13.14
CA ASN A 156 15.59 2.99 -14.52
C ASN A 156 14.30 2.18 -14.68
N LYS A 157 14.22 1.01 -14.04
CA LYS A 157 13.05 0.15 -14.05
C LYS A 157 11.83 0.78 -13.40
N ILE A 158 12.00 1.53 -12.31
CA ILE A 158 10.88 2.18 -11.61
C ILE A 158 10.43 3.48 -12.29
N ASN A 159 11.33 4.11 -13.07
CA ASN A 159 11.04 5.31 -13.85
C ASN A 159 10.38 5.05 -15.21
N ASP A 160 10.20 3.79 -15.60
CA ASP A 160 9.39 3.42 -16.75
C ASP A 160 7.95 3.96 -16.58
N ASN A 161 7.43 4.62 -17.62
CA ASN A 161 6.09 5.24 -17.62
C ASN A 161 4.98 4.22 -17.30
N SER A 162 5.16 2.95 -17.65
CA SER A 162 4.22 1.88 -17.31
C SER A 162 4.13 1.58 -15.80
N ARG A 163 5.09 2.08 -15.01
CA ARG A 163 5.27 1.77 -13.59
C ARG A 163 5.15 2.98 -12.67
N GLN A 164 4.59 4.10 -13.15
CA GLN A 164 4.40 5.31 -12.32
C GLN A 164 3.66 5.02 -11.01
N TYR A 165 2.69 4.12 -11.03
CA TYR A 165 1.94 3.76 -9.83
C TYR A 165 2.82 3.04 -8.78
N VAL A 166 3.75 2.19 -9.21
CA VAL A 166 4.76 1.54 -8.35
C VAL A 166 5.71 2.58 -7.76
N LYS A 167 6.18 3.51 -8.60
CA LYS A 167 7.05 4.62 -8.18
C LYS A 167 6.39 5.47 -7.08
N ILE A 168 5.15 5.89 -7.30
CA ILE A 168 4.39 6.72 -6.33
C ILE A 168 4.21 5.95 -5.03
N ALA A 169 3.72 4.71 -5.09
CA ALA A 169 3.50 3.90 -3.90
C ALA A 169 4.78 3.68 -3.09
N LEU A 170 5.90 3.37 -3.75
CA LEU A 170 7.17 3.19 -3.06
C LEU A 170 7.70 4.50 -2.49
N LYS A 171 7.60 5.60 -3.24
CA LYS A 171 8.00 6.94 -2.78
C LYS A 171 7.29 7.33 -1.50
N ASP A 172 5.99 7.13 -1.41
CA ASP A 172 5.21 7.40 -0.19
C ASP A 172 5.74 6.61 1.01
N ILE A 173 6.18 5.36 0.81
CA ILE A 173 6.71 4.49 1.86
C ILE A 173 8.10 4.93 2.33
N ILE A 174 9.00 5.28 1.41
CA ILE A 174 10.42 5.49 1.73
C ILE A 174 10.85 6.95 1.79
N GLN A 175 9.93 7.92 1.65
CA GLN A 175 10.23 9.36 1.48
C GLN A 175 11.22 9.96 2.50
N ASP A 176 11.22 9.49 3.76
CA ASP A 176 12.10 10.00 4.82
C ASP A 176 13.35 9.12 5.04
N SER A 177 13.68 8.26 4.08
CA SER A 177 14.84 7.35 4.17
C SER A 177 16.01 7.85 3.33
N LYS A 178 17.21 7.31 3.57
CA LYS A 178 18.36 7.56 2.69
C LYS A 178 18.14 7.06 1.26
N TYR A 179 17.19 6.15 1.03
CA TYR A 179 16.90 5.53 -0.26
C TYR A 179 15.89 6.31 -1.12
N THR A 180 15.37 7.45 -0.67
CA THR A 180 14.43 8.29 -1.44
C THR A 180 14.97 8.69 -2.82
N HIS A 181 16.28 8.76 -2.99
CA HIS A 181 16.92 9.06 -4.27
C HIS A 181 16.66 8.00 -5.36
N LEU A 182 16.29 6.76 -4.99
CA LEU A 182 15.98 5.67 -5.91
C LEU A 182 14.63 5.85 -6.63
N VAL A 183 13.76 6.71 -6.09
CA VAL A 183 12.39 6.95 -6.56
C VAL A 183 12.13 8.42 -6.94
N LYS A 184 13.20 9.17 -7.19
CA LYS A 184 13.12 10.53 -7.75
C LYS A 184 12.73 10.50 -9.22
#